data_AF-A0A428YIP9-F1
#
_entry.id   AF-A0A428YIP9-F1
#
_cell.length_a   1.000
_cell.length_b   1.000
_cell.length_c   1.000
_cell.angle_alpha   90.00
_cell.angle_beta   90.00
_cell.angle_gamma   90.00
#
_symmetry.space_group_name_H-M   'P 1'
#
loop_
_entity.id
_entity.type
_entity.pdbx_description
1 polymer ?
#
loop_
_entity_poly.entity_id
_entity_poly.type
_entity_poly.pdbx_seq_one_letter_code
_entity_poly.pdbx_strand_id
1 'polypeptide(L)' 'MLEHAGWQVETVWLDRGDGLREWIELRHNSAVEYVRTRPELLKLFQRHGLRSGDFREIRVEDGCE' A
#
# COMPACT_ATOMS: atom_id res chain seq x y z
N MET A 1 5.45 -3.45 6.05
CA MET A 1 5.03 -2.24 5.31
C MET A 1 6.20 -1.77 4.44
N LEU A 2 5.93 -1.21 3.26
CA LEU A 2 6.95 -0.60 2.41
C LEU A 2 6.78 0.92 2.42
N GLU A 3 7.86 1.70 2.44
CA GLU A 3 7.80 3.16 2.40
C GLU A 3 8.74 3.77 1.36
N HIS A 4 8.30 4.85 0.72
CA HIS A 4 9.12 5.71 -0.14
C HIS A 4 8.58 7.14 -0.22
N ALA A 5 9.38 8.15 0.17
CA ALA A 5 9.03 9.57 -0.03
C ALA A 5 7.62 9.97 0.44
N GLY A 6 7.18 9.45 1.59
CA GLY A 6 5.83 9.68 2.15
C GLY A 6 4.74 8.76 1.61
N TRP A 7 5.06 7.87 0.66
CA TRP A 7 4.19 6.77 0.24
C TRP A 7 4.40 5.58 1.14
N GLN A 8 3.31 4.98 1.60
CA GLN A 8 3.30 3.74 2.37
C GLN A 8 2.48 2.70 1.62
N VAL A 9 2.98 1.46 1.59
CA VAL A 9 2.31 0.33 0.94
C VAL A 9 2.26 -0.83 1.91
N GLU A 10 1.06 -1.37 2.12
CA GLU A 10 0.82 -2.45 3.06
C GLU A 10 -0.21 -3.43 2.51
N THR A 11 -0.06 -4.70 2.88
CA THR A 11 -1.09 -5.72 2.67
C THR A 11 -2.04 -5.71 3.87
N VAL A 12 -3.32 -5.43 3.62
CA VAL A 12 -4.38 -5.31 4.63
C VAL A 12 -5.53 -6.26 4.31
N TRP A 13 -6.29 -6.67 5.33
CA TRP A 13 -7.51 -7.45 5.15
C TRP A 13 -8.73 -6.54 5.27
N LEU A 14 -9.52 -6.43 4.20
CA LEU A 14 -10.68 -5.55 4.15
C LEU A 14 -11.91 -6.29 3.61
N ASP A 15 -13.05 -6.05 4.24
CA ASP A 15 -14.36 -6.38 3.70
C ASP A 15 -14.96 -5.14 3.05
N ARG A 16 -15.22 -5.21 1.75
CA ARG A 16 -15.90 -4.15 0.99
C ARG A 16 -17.23 -4.63 0.40
N GLY A 17 -17.90 -5.56 1.10
CA GLY A 17 -19.17 -6.15 0.66
C GLY A 17 -19.05 -7.40 -0.22
N ASP A 18 -17.85 -7.97 -0.38
CA ASP A 18 -17.60 -9.22 -1.13
C ASP A 18 -16.85 -10.28 -0.27
N GLY A 19 -16.91 -10.10 1.06
CA GLY A 19 -16.16 -10.90 2.03
C GLY A 19 -14.82 -10.26 2.40
N LEU A 20 -14.30 -10.67 3.56
CA LEU A 20 -12.97 -10.29 4.03
C LEU A 20 -11.92 -10.90 3.10
N ARG A 21 -11.16 -10.03 2.44
CA ARG A 21 -10.12 -10.44 1.49
C ARG A 21 -8.86 -9.61 1.70
N GLU A 22 -7.77 -10.13 1.17
CA GLU A 22 -6.49 -9.43 1.13
C GLU A 22 -6.52 -8.33 0.06
N TRP A 23 -6.05 -7.14 0.44
CA TRP A 23 -5.88 -5.97 -0.41
C TRP A 23 -4.49 -5.36 -0.18
N ILE A 24 -4.02 -4.61 -1.15
CA ILE A 24 -2.82 -3.79 -1.03
C ILE A 24 -3.29 -2.34 -0.89
N GLU A 25 -3.05 -1.75 0.27
CA GLU A 25 -3.27 -0.34 0.56
C GLU A 25 -2.05 0.46 0.12
N LEU A 26 -2.27 1.55 -0.62
CA LEU A 26 -1.30 2.61 -0.85
C LEU A 26 -1.80 3.86 -0.17
N ARG A 27 -0.98 4.41 0.73
CA ARG A 27 -1.26 5.63 1.47
C ARG A 27 -0.23 6.69 1.11
N HIS A 28 -0.70 7.91 0.86
CA HIS A 28 0.14 9.08 0.69
C HIS A 28 -0.56 10.31 1.25
N ASN A 29 -0.04 10.86 2.34
CA ASN A 29 -0.70 11.92 3.11
C ASN A 29 -2.14 11.52 3.48
N SER A 30 -3.15 12.27 3.00
CA SER A 30 -4.58 12.00 3.24
C SER A 30 -5.24 11.13 2.16
N ALA A 31 -4.51 10.74 1.11
CA ALA A 31 -5.03 9.88 0.05
C ALA A 31 -4.74 8.41 0.35
N VAL A 32 -5.76 7.57 0.19
CA VAL A 32 -5.64 6.11 0.30
C VAL A 32 -6.26 5.46 -0.93
N GLU A 33 -5.50 4.59 -1.58
CA GLU A 33 -5.94 3.78 -2.72
C GLU A 33 -5.77 2.30 -2.40
N TYR A 34 -6.73 1.47 -2.82
CA TYR A 34 -6.71 0.03 -2.58
C TYR A 34 -6.69 -0.73 -3.90
N VAL A 35 -5.80 -1.71 -4.02
CA VAL A 35 -5.71 -2.60 -5.18
C VAL A 35 -5.64 -4.05 -4.74
N ARG A 36 -6.04 -4.97 -5.63
CA ARG A 36 -6.04 -6.40 -5.30
C ARG A 36 -4.83 -7.14 -5.85
N THR A 37 -4.19 -6.59 -6.87
CA THR A 37 -3.20 -7.33 -7.64
C THR A 37 -1.95 -6.49 -7.86
N ARG A 38 -0.81 -7.18 -7.95
CA ARG A 38 0.47 -6.56 -8.27
C ARG A 38 0.46 -5.75 -9.58
N PRO A 39 -0.19 -6.18 -10.68
CA PRO A 39 -0.31 -5.36 -11.88
C PRO A 39 -1.06 -4.04 -11.67
N GLU A 40 -2.10 -4.01 -10.83
CA GLU A 40 -2.82 -2.78 -10.49
C GLU A 40 -1.95 -1.84 -9.65
N LEU A 41 -1.21 -2.40 -8.68
CA LEU A 41 -0.20 -1.66 -7.90
C LEU A 41 0.83 -0.99 -8.81
N LEU A 42 1.38 -1.72 -9.78
CA LEU A 42 2.36 -1.17 -10.73
C LEU A 42 1.78 -0.05 -11.60
N LYS A 43 0.50 -0.14 -12.00
CA LYS A 43 -0.19 0.93 -12.73
C LYS A 43 -0.35 2.18 -11.86
N LEU A 44 -0.69 2.03 -10.58
CA LEU A 44 -0.74 3.15 -9.63
C LEU A 44 0.63 3.79 -9.45
N PHE A 45 1.68 2.99 -9.28
CA PHE A 45 3.04 3.51 -9.20
C PHE A 45 3.41 4.33 -10.44
N GLN A 46 3.15 3.82 -11.64
CA GLN A 46 3.42 4.56 -12.87
C GLN A 46 2.64 5.88 -12.95
N ARG A 47 1.37 5.90 -12.54
CA ARG A 47 0.53 7.11 -12.52
C ARG A 47 1.12 8.18 -11.60
N HIS A 48 1.69 7.78 -10.47
CA HIS A 48 2.29 8.66 -9.47
C HIS A 48 3.81 8.87 -9.67
N GLY A 49 4.38 8.35 -10.76
CA GLY A 49 5.82 8.49 -11.07
C GLY A 49 6.76 7.66 -10.18
N LEU A 50 6.24 6.64 -9.49
CA LEU A 50 6.96 5.77 -8.57
C LEU A 50 7.51 4.53 -9.30
N ARG A 51 8.60 3.96 -8.80
CA ARG A 51 9.09 2.64 -9.26
C ARG A 51 9.09 1.65 -8.11
N SER A 52 8.81 0.39 -8.41
CA SER A 52 8.76 -0.67 -7.41
C SER A 52 10.09 -0.90 -6.67
N GLY A 53 11.22 -0.49 -7.25
CA GLY A 53 12.54 -0.57 -6.62
C GLY A 53 12.85 0.58 -5.65
N ASP A 54 12.02 1.62 -5.61
CA ASP A 54 12.22 2.78 -4.74
C ASP A 54 11.74 2.51 -3.30
N PHE A 55 10.86 1.52 -3.15
CA PHE A 55 10.24 1.12 -1.90
C PHE A 55 11.18 0.26 -1.06
N ARG A 56 11.31 0.61 0.22
CA ARG A 56 12.08 -0.16 1.18
C ARG A 56 11.15 -0.74 2.23
N GLU A 57 11.42 -1.97 2.65
CA GLU A 57 10.69 -2.58 3.76
C GLU A 57 11.01 -1.84 5.05
N ILE A 58 9.98 -1.35 5.71
CA ILE A 58 10.04 -0.79 7.04
C ILE A 58 9.30 -1.72 8.00
N ARG A 59 9.89 -1.95 9.16
CA ARG A 59 9.19 -2.54 10.30
C ARG A 59 8.51 -1.39 11.04
N VAL A 60 7.19 -1.38 11.00
CA VAL A 60 6.42 -0.57 11.95
C VAL A 60 6.47 -1.35 13.25
N GLU A 61 7.25 -0.88 14.22
CA GLU A 61 7.06 -1.33 15.60
C GLU A 61 5.68 -0.82 16.00
N ASP A 62 4.76 -1.75 16.21
CA ASP A 62 3.44 -1.48 16.78
C ASP A 62 3.67 -0.96 18.20
N GLY A 63 3.86 0.36 18.32
CA GLY A 63 4.01 1.06 19.59
C GLY A 63 2.68 1.05 20.33
N CYS A 64 2.28 -0.12 20.83
CA CYS A 64 1.33 -0.25 21.91
C CYS A 64 2.09 -0.09 23.23
N GLU A 65 2.08 1.12 23.78
CA GLU A 65 2.25 1.37 25.23
C GLU A 65 1.00 2.06 25.80
#